data_AF-A0A9W8DIQ9-F1
#
_entry.id   AF-A0A9W8DIQ9-F1
#
_cell.length_a   1.000
_cell.length_b   1.000
_cell.length_c   1.000
_cell.angle_alpha   90.00
_cell.angle_beta   90.00
_cell.angle_gamma   90.00
#
_symmetry.space_group_name_H-M   'P 1'
#
loop_
_entity.id
_entity.type
_entity.pdbx_description
1 polymer ?
#
loop_
_entity_poly.entity_id
_entity_poly.type
_entity_poly.pdbx_seq_one_letter_code
_entity_poly.pdbx_strand_id
1 'polypeptide(L)' 'GQAFCQQVFDHWQLVPGDPLDKATVIRPLEVSSAPMLARDFMLKTRRRKGLSEDVNISKYFDDPVLLQLAQDL' A
#
# COMPACT_ATOMS: atom_id res chain seq x y z
N GLY A 1 36.15 5.97 10.62
CA GLY A 1 35.91 5.81 9.18
C GLY A 1 36.94 4.90 8.54
N GLN A 2 37.04 3.64 8.97
CA GLN A 2 37.90 2.64 8.31
C GLN A 2 37.20 1.97 7.11
N ALA A 3 35.90 2.19 6.95
CA ALA A 3 35.10 1.77 5.81
C ALA A 3 34.32 2.96 5.26
N PHE A 4 34.08 2.95 3.94
CA PHE A 4 33.27 3.93 3.23
C PHE A 4 32.35 3.20 2.25
N CYS A 5 31.06 3.16 2.56
CA CYS A 5 30.05 2.49 1.72
C CYS A 5 29.37 3.50 0.79
N GLN A 6 29.05 3.08 -0.42
CA GLN A 6 28.23 3.84 -1.38
C GLN A 6 26.97 3.04 -1.71
N GLN A 7 25.89 3.75 -2.03
CA GLN A 7 24.63 3.17 -2.49
C GLN A 7 24.23 3.86 -3.77
N VAL A 8 23.88 3.06 -4.78
CA VAL A 8 23.33 3.52 -6.06
C VAL A 8 22.02 2.80 -6.25
N PHE A 9 21.02 3.49 -6.80
CA PHE A 9 19.76 2.86 -7.16
C PHE A 9 19.99 1.85 -8.30
N ASP A 10 19.45 0.64 -8.15
CA ASP A 10 19.65 -0.46 -9.09
C ASP A 10 18.34 -1.19 -9.42
N HIS A 11 17.54 -1.56 -8.41
CA HIS A 11 16.32 -2.34 -8.61
C HIS A 11 15.15 -1.88 -7.75
N TRP A 12 13.95 -2.28 -8.18
CA TRP A 12 12.71 -2.20 -7.42
C TRP A 12 12.42 -3.54 -6.77
N GLN A 13 11.83 -3.51 -5.57
CA GLN A 13 11.35 -4.69 -4.88
C GLN A 13 9.91 -4.46 -4.39
N LEU A 14 9.11 -5.53 -4.40
CA LEU A 14 7.77 -5.50 -3.80
C LEU A 14 7.86 -5.35 -2.30
N VAL A 15 7.00 -4.48 -1.76
CA VAL A 15 6.85 -4.30 -0.32
C VAL A 15 6.05 -5.48 0.23
N PRO A 16 6.50 -6.13 1.32
CA PRO A 16 5.76 -7.24 1.92
C PRO A 16 4.40 -6.78 2.48
N GLY A 17 3.41 -7.67 2.36
CA GLY A 17 2.03 -7.45 2.84
C GLY A 17 1.02 -7.11 1.75
N ASP A 18 -0.25 -7.05 2.15
CA ASP A 18 -1.35 -6.59 1.28
C ASP A 18 -1.67 -5.11 1.57
N PRO A 19 -1.58 -4.20 0.58
CA PRO A 19 -1.95 -2.80 0.76
C PRO A 19 -3.45 -2.60 1.03
N LEU A 20 -4.31 -3.51 0.58
CA LEU A 20 -5.78 -3.40 0.67
C LEU A 20 -6.37 -4.05 1.93
N ASP A 21 -5.58 -4.78 2.72
CA ASP A 21 -6.04 -5.44 3.94
C ASP A 21 -6.51 -4.43 5.00
N LYS A 22 -7.83 -4.25 5.15
CA LYS A 22 -8.39 -3.30 6.11
C LYS A 22 -8.25 -3.69 7.57
N ALA A 23 -7.92 -4.95 7.88
CA ALA A 23 -7.77 -5.41 9.26
C ALA A 23 -6.47 -4.90 9.92
N THR A 24 -5.47 -4.53 9.11
CA THR A 24 -4.19 -4.03 9.59
C THR A 24 -4.33 -2.60 10.15
N VAL A 25 -4.11 -2.46 11.47
CA VAL A 25 -4.15 -1.19 12.21
C VAL A 25 -2.74 -0.60 12.34
N ILE A 26 -2.52 0.59 11.79
CA ILE A 26 -1.25 1.31 11.89
C ILE A 26 -1.25 2.22 13.12
N ARG A 27 -0.31 1.98 14.05
CA ARG A 27 -0.15 2.80 15.25
C ARG A 27 0.74 4.01 14.97
N PRO A 28 0.33 5.23 15.38
CA PRO A 28 1.19 6.41 15.27
C PRO A 28 2.48 6.24 16.06
N LEU A 29 3.58 6.78 15.52
CA LEU A 29 4.91 6.81 16.17
C LEU A 29 5.53 5.44 16.48
N GLU A 30 4.98 4.36 15.93
CA GLU A 30 5.58 3.04 15.97
C GLU A 30 5.96 2.57 14.58
N VAL A 31 7.03 1.76 14.49
CA VAL A 31 7.43 1.12 13.25
C VAL A 31 6.52 -0.09 13.01
N SER A 32 5.96 -0.18 11.81
CA SER A 32 5.12 -1.30 11.40
C SER A 32 5.96 -2.58 11.19
N SER A 33 5.39 -3.73 11.51
CA SER A 33 6.01 -5.03 11.21
C SER A 33 6.05 -5.28 9.70
N ALA A 34 6.93 -6.19 9.25
CA ALA A 34 7.10 -6.51 7.83
C ALA A 34 5.78 -6.78 7.06
N PRO A 35 4.84 -7.63 7.51
CA PRO A 35 3.61 -7.89 6.77
C PRO A 35 2.65 -6.69 6.72
N MET A 36 2.85 -5.66 7.54
CA MET A 36 2.00 -4.47 7.59
C MET A 36 2.54 -3.31 6.73
N LEU A 37 3.74 -3.44 6.16
CA LEU A 37 4.44 -2.35 5.48
C LEU A 37 3.71 -1.88 4.23
N ALA A 38 3.18 -2.79 3.40
CA ALA A 38 2.47 -2.42 2.18
C ALA A 38 1.29 -1.47 2.47
N ARG A 39 0.50 -1.78 3.50
CA ARG A 39 -0.62 -0.94 3.91
C ARG A 39 -0.17 0.37 4.56
N ASP A 40 0.85 0.32 5.41
CA ASP A 40 1.38 1.53 6.05
C ASP A 40 1.86 2.56 5.02
N PHE A 41 2.66 2.11 4.05
CA PHE A 41 3.15 2.96 2.96
C PHE A 41 2.01 3.51 2.11
N MET A 42 1.02 2.69 1.77
CA MET A 42 -0.16 3.13 1.02
C MET A 42 -0.94 4.23 1.78
N LEU A 43 -1.29 3.99 3.05
CA LEU A 43 -2.08 4.93 3.86
C LEU A 43 -1.34 6.25 4.06
N LYS A 44 -0.06 6.21 4.46
CA LYS A 44 0.74 7.42 4.69
C LYS A 44 0.91 8.24 3.43
N THR A 45 1.13 7.60 2.28
CA THR A 45 1.27 8.30 0.99
C THR A 45 -0.05 8.97 0.59
N ARG A 46 -1.20 8.29 0.74
CA ARG A 46 -2.52 8.86 0.42
C ARG A 46 -2.90 10.02 1.33
N ARG A 47 -2.68 9.90 2.65
CA ARG A 47 -2.86 10.99 3.62
C ARG A 47 -2.06 12.22 3.23
N ARG A 48 -0.78 12.04 2.90
CA ARG A 48 0.10 13.14 2.44
C ARG A 48 -0.39 13.78 1.14
N LYS A 49 -1.04 13.03 0.26
CA LYS A 49 -1.61 13.51 -1.00
C LYS A 49 -3.03 14.06 -0.87
N GLY A 50 -3.64 14.02 0.32
CA GLY A 50 -5.02 14.47 0.53
C GLY A 50 -6.07 13.54 -0.08
N LEU A 51 -5.73 12.27 -0.30
CA LEU A 51 -6.65 11.27 -0.84
C LEU A 51 -7.32 10.48 0.29
N SER A 52 -8.54 10.00 0.04
CA SER A 52 -9.27 9.11 0.95
C SER A 52 -8.48 7.82 1.21
N GLU A 53 -8.49 7.32 2.44
CA GLU A 53 -7.80 6.07 2.80
C GLU A 53 -8.38 4.84 2.11
N ASP A 54 -9.69 4.86 1.84
CA ASP A 54 -10.36 3.79 1.12
C ASP A 54 -10.09 3.89 -0.38
N VAL A 55 -9.45 2.84 -0.91
CA VAL A 55 -9.32 2.62 -2.34
C VAL A 55 -10.60 1.93 -2.81
N ASN A 56 -11.55 2.72 -3.30
CA ASN A 56 -12.81 2.20 -3.82
C ASN A 56 -12.72 2.01 -5.34
N ILE A 57 -12.80 0.75 -5.78
CA ILE A 57 -12.76 0.34 -7.18
C ILE A 57 -14.00 0.85 -7.95
N SER A 58 -15.15 1.01 -7.26
CA SER A 58 -16.40 1.46 -7.89
C SER A 58 -16.35 2.89 -8.44
N LYS A 59 -15.31 3.66 -8.10
CA LYS A 59 -15.08 4.99 -8.67
C LYS A 59 -14.51 4.95 -10.09
N TYR A 60 -14.04 3.79 -10.53
CA TYR A 60 -13.23 3.66 -11.75
C TYR A 60 -13.82 2.70 -12.78
N PHE A 61 -14.77 1.85 -12.38
CA PHE A 61 -15.41 0.89 -13.26
C PHE A 61 -16.93 1.12 -13.24
N ASP A 62 -17.55 0.95 -14.41
CA ASP A 62 -18.99 1.01 -14.54
C ASP A 62 -19.65 -0.23 -13.91
N ASP A 63 -20.87 -0.06 -13.42
CA ASP A 63 -21.68 -1.09 -12.77
C ASP A 63 -21.72 -2.46 -13.49
N PRO A 64 -21.90 -2.55 -14.83
CA PRO A 64 -21.89 -3.86 -15.50
C PRO A 64 -20.55 -4.59 -15.40
N VAL A 65 -19.42 -3.87 -15.41
CA VAL A 65 -18.08 -4.47 -15.29
C VAL A 65 -17.83 -4.92 -13.85
N LEU A 66 -18.30 -4.15 -12.86
CA LEU A 66 -18.21 -4.52 -11.45
C LEU A 66 -19.00 -5.79 -11.13
N LEU A 67 -20.22 -5.91 -11.69
CA LEU A 67 -21.06 -7.10 -11.53
C LEU A 67 -20.41 -8.35 -12.12
N GLN A 68 -19.79 -8.24 -13.29
CA GLN A 68 -19.08 -9.36 -13.89
C GLN A 68 -17.87 -9.78 -13.05
N LEU A 69 -17.06 -8.82 -12.59
CA LEU A 69 -15.91 -9.10 -11.75
C LEU A 69 -16.30 -9.77 -10.42
N ALA A 70 -17.45 -9.38 -9.84
CA ALA A 70 -17.97 -9.97 -8.61
C ALA A 70 -18.51 -11.40 -8.79
N GLN A 71 -18.84 -11.82 -10.02
CA GLN A 71 -19.25 -13.20 -10.33
C GLN A 71 -18.04 -14.12 -10.53
N ASP A 72 -16.91 -13.58 -10.97
CA ASP A 72 -15.67 -14.33 -11.26
C ASP A 72 -14.78 -14.52 -10.02
N LEU A 73 -15.07 -13.83 -8.91
CA LEU A 73 -14.38 -13.91 -7.61
C LEU A 73 -15.16 -14.75 -6.61
#